data_AF-A0A9P6C8W3-F1
#
_entry.id   AF-A0A9P6C8W3-F1
#
_cell.length_a   1.000
_cell.length_b   1.000
_cell.length_c   1.000
_cell.angle_alpha   90.00
_cell.angle_beta   90.00
_cell.angle_gamma   90.00
#
_symmetry.space_group_name_H-M   'P 1'
#
loop_
_entity.id
_entity.type
_entity.pdbx_description
1 polymer ?
#
loop_
_entity_poly.entity_id
_entity_poly.type
_entity_poly.pdbx_seq_one_letter_code
_entity_poly.pdbx_strand_id
1 'polypeptide(L)'
;MTKIRSSHVVIVGAGGVGSWAAVMLVRSGVRKIRIIDFDQVTLSSLNRHATAGLIDVGTQKVKCIAKALKQMCRWVEVETVNDLWTKENGGSMLEGADWVIDAIDNIQTKVDLLKYCHDHGLKVFSSMGAGAKCDPTRIQISDISSTVYDPLARSVRRRLRLLGVNSGIPVVYSTEVPGDVKLLPLPEEEFQKGPVKELGAFDDFRVRILPVLGPLPAIFGLNAATYILCELAGKPISNPLPIKNRRKLYERMHRNLLHRESKLSGEQLNRLPIDEDDVGLIFEDLYRGRSAVPPHEVPQRPTIVKWDFRKPITIDNCVVFEYKDAEKHAKACWSPTGDHVDPDSIWEEAVQDTVKRRAEEARKVMEWVM
;
A
#
# COMPACT_ATOMS: atom_id res chain seq x y z
N MET A 1 3.92 9.58 -23.53
CA MET A 1 5.08 10.49 -23.39
C MET A 1 4.70 11.96 -23.27
N THR A 2 3.91 12.55 -24.17
CA THR A 2 3.55 13.99 -24.09
C THR A 2 2.96 14.40 -22.74
N LYS A 3 2.00 13.63 -22.21
CA LYS A 3 1.39 13.86 -20.88
C LYS A 3 2.42 13.86 -19.73
N ILE A 4 3.38 12.95 -19.75
CA ILE A 4 4.46 12.88 -18.74
C ILE A 4 5.39 14.09 -18.87
N ARG A 5 5.72 14.49 -20.10
CA ARG A 5 6.59 15.66 -20.33
C ARG A 5 5.95 16.99 -19.97
N SER A 6 4.63 17.08 -20.00
CA SER A 6 3.89 18.29 -19.59
C SER A 6 3.58 18.34 -18.10
N SER A 7 3.83 17.25 -17.35
CA SER A 7 3.42 17.19 -15.95
C SER A 7 4.38 17.90 -15.00
N HIS A 8 3.81 18.41 -13.91
CA HIS A 8 4.51 18.99 -12.76
C HIS A 8 4.30 18.13 -11.52
N VAL A 9 5.39 17.62 -10.94
CA VAL A 9 5.35 16.80 -9.72
C VAL A 9 6.04 17.54 -8.58
N VAL A 10 5.38 17.61 -7.42
CA VAL A 10 5.94 18.18 -6.19
C VAL A 10 6.33 17.04 -5.25
N ILE A 11 7.54 17.08 -4.70
CA ILE A 11 8.04 16.09 -3.73
C ILE A 11 8.29 16.80 -2.41
N VAL A 12 7.61 16.35 -1.36
CA VAL A 12 7.81 16.83 0.02
C VAL A 12 8.63 15.80 0.78
N GLY A 13 9.86 16.19 1.15
CA GLY A 13 10.88 15.30 1.70
C GLY A 13 11.91 14.86 0.64
N ALA A 14 13.16 15.23 0.86
CA ALA A 14 14.33 14.95 0.04
C ALA A 14 15.22 13.84 0.63
N GLY A 15 14.64 12.95 1.44
CA GLY A 15 15.36 11.82 2.04
C GLY A 15 15.62 10.64 1.09
N GLY A 16 15.83 9.45 1.65
CA GLY A 16 16.07 8.23 0.88
C GLY A 16 14.89 7.74 0.03
N VAL A 17 13.68 8.29 0.20
CA VAL A 17 12.54 7.98 -0.67
C VAL A 17 12.40 9.04 -1.75
N GLY A 18 12.27 10.30 -1.34
CA GLY A 18 12.03 11.41 -2.27
C GLY A 18 13.17 11.65 -3.26
N SER A 19 14.43 11.48 -2.84
CA SER A 19 15.58 11.61 -3.76
C SER A 19 15.56 10.57 -4.90
N TRP A 20 15.21 9.31 -4.60
CA TRP A 20 15.08 8.27 -5.62
C TRP A 20 13.85 8.46 -6.51
N ALA A 21 12.73 8.90 -5.93
CA ALA A 21 11.54 9.26 -6.70
C ALA A 21 11.83 10.39 -7.69
N ALA A 22 12.52 11.45 -7.25
CA ALA A 22 12.91 12.58 -8.08
C ALA A 22 13.76 12.15 -9.28
N VAL A 23 14.79 11.33 -9.03
CA VAL A 23 15.69 10.82 -10.08
C VAL A 23 14.91 10.05 -11.14
N MET A 24 14.01 9.15 -10.74
CA MET A 24 13.31 8.30 -11.71
C MET A 24 12.15 9.00 -12.42
N LEU A 25 11.47 9.93 -11.78
CA LEU A 25 10.49 10.78 -12.48
C LEU A 25 11.14 11.58 -13.61
N VAL A 26 12.27 12.24 -13.31
CA VAL A 26 13.01 13.03 -14.31
C VAL A 26 13.59 12.12 -15.39
N ARG A 27 14.21 10.99 -15.06
CA ARG A 27 14.70 10.05 -16.07
C ARG A 27 13.60 9.50 -16.98
N SER A 28 12.36 9.43 -16.48
CA SER A 28 11.19 8.96 -17.22
C SER A 28 10.49 10.06 -18.03
N GLY A 29 10.98 11.30 -17.98
CA GLY A 29 10.51 12.39 -18.84
C GLY A 29 9.71 13.48 -18.15
N VAL A 30 9.50 13.44 -16.82
CA VAL A 30 8.84 14.54 -16.10
C VAL A 30 9.69 15.80 -16.21
N ARG A 31 9.14 16.85 -16.83
CA ARG A 31 9.87 18.10 -17.11
C ARG A 31 9.98 19.01 -15.92
N LYS A 32 8.91 19.17 -15.14
CA LYS A 32 8.88 20.11 -14.03
C LYS A 32 8.79 19.35 -12.71
N ILE A 33 9.74 19.61 -11.83
CA ILE A 33 9.74 19.03 -10.49
C ILE A 33 10.03 20.11 -9.44
N ARG A 34 9.26 20.11 -8.36
CA ARG A 34 9.53 20.93 -7.18
C ARG A 34 9.89 20.04 -6.02
N ILE A 35 10.95 20.37 -5.31
CA ILE A 35 11.44 19.59 -4.16
C ILE A 35 11.44 20.48 -2.93
N ILE A 36 10.74 20.04 -1.88
CA ILE A 36 10.54 20.77 -0.63
C ILE A 36 11.19 19.98 0.49
N ASP A 37 12.25 20.51 1.07
CA ASP A 37 12.93 19.92 2.24
C ASP A 37 13.87 20.96 2.89
N PHE A 38 13.83 21.07 4.21
CA PHE A 38 14.63 22.03 4.97
C PHE A 38 16.01 21.48 5.38
N ASP A 39 16.21 20.16 5.37
CA ASP A 39 17.40 19.52 5.88
C ASP A 39 18.64 19.72 4.99
N GLN A 40 19.79 19.50 5.61
CA GLN A 40 21.08 19.35 4.96
C GLN A 40 21.48 17.88 4.82
N VAL A 41 22.35 17.59 3.86
CA VAL A 41 22.97 16.28 3.70
C VAL A 41 23.89 16.01 4.89
N THR A 42 23.70 14.87 5.55
CA THR A 42 24.56 14.39 6.63
C THR A 42 25.36 13.16 6.18
N LEU A 43 26.41 12.78 6.92
CA LEU A 43 27.09 11.50 6.70
C LEU A 43 26.11 10.31 6.77
N SER A 44 25.17 10.34 7.71
CA SER A 44 24.14 9.31 7.84
C SER A 44 23.12 9.30 6.70
N SER A 45 23.07 10.33 5.85
CA SER A 45 22.21 10.37 4.66
C SER A 45 22.79 9.53 3.51
N LEU A 46 24.11 9.38 3.44
CA LEU A 46 24.82 8.78 2.30
C LEU A 46 24.51 7.30 2.09
N ASN A 47 24.05 6.58 3.11
CA ASN A 47 23.69 5.16 2.98
C ASN A 47 22.41 4.92 2.15
N ARG A 48 21.62 5.96 1.85
CA ARG A 48 20.30 5.82 1.20
C ARG A 48 19.89 6.96 0.27
N HIS A 49 20.53 8.12 0.34
CA HIS A 49 20.18 9.27 -0.51
C HIS A 49 20.68 9.07 -1.95
N ALA A 50 19.83 9.29 -2.95
CA ALA A 50 20.11 8.90 -4.35
C ALA A 50 21.25 9.68 -5.01
N THR A 51 21.43 10.96 -4.65
CA THR A 51 22.31 11.89 -5.39
C THR A 51 23.46 12.48 -4.57
N ALA A 52 23.52 12.19 -3.27
CA ALA A 52 24.47 12.86 -2.38
C ALA A 52 25.76 12.05 -2.28
N GLY A 53 26.89 12.71 -2.48
CA GLY A 53 28.21 12.17 -2.17
C GLY A 53 28.83 12.81 -0.92
N LEU A 54 30.05 12.37 -0.56
CA LEU A 54 30.82 12.95 0.56
C LEU A 54 31.00 14.47 0.42
N ILE A 55 31.20 14.96 -0.80
CA ILE A 55 31.38 16.39 -1.09
C ILE A 55 30.13 17.24 -0.81
N ASP A 56 28.94 16.61 -0.76
CA ASP A 56 27.68 17.32 -0.58
C ASP A 56 27.27 17.40 0.90
N VAL A 57 28.03 16.78 1.83
CA VAL A 57 27.76 16.85 3.27
C VAL A 57 27.78 18.32 3.75
N GLY A 58 26.75 18.72 4.49
CA GLY A 58 26.52 20.11 4.93
C GLY A 58 25.81 21.01 3.90
N THR A 59 25.54 20.51 2.69
CA THR A 59 24.73 21.24 1.70
C THR A 59 23.25 20.92 1.84
N GLN A 60 22.37 21.82 1.40
CA GLN A 60 20.92 21.59 1.41
C GLN A 60 20.55 20.40 0.51
N LYS A 61 19.75 19.45 1.02
CA LYS A 61 19.36 18.24 0.26
C LYS A 61 18.69 18.59 -1.07
N VAL A 62 17.79 19.58 -1.07
CA VAL A 62 17.10 20.04 -2.28
C VAL A 62 18.08 20.54 -3.35
N LYS A 63 19.15 21.25 -2.96
CA LYS A 63 20.17 21.74 -3.89
C LYS A 63 21.03 20.60 -4.43
N CYS A 64 21.38 19.63 -3.58
CA CYS A 64 22.11 18.43 -4.00
C CYS A 64 21.32 17.66 -5.09
N ILE A 65 20.03 17.43 -4.88
CA ILE A 65 19.18 16.78 -5.88
C ILE A 65 19.09 17.62 -7.15
N ALA A 66 18.82 18.93 -7.04
CA ALA A 66 18.69 19.79 -8.20
C ALA A 66 19.96 19.85 -9.07
N LYS A 67 21.14 19.91 -8.44
CA LYS A 67 22.45 19.85 -9.13
C LYS A 67 22.57 18.55 -9.91
N ALA A 68 22.31 17.42 -9.29
CA ALA A 68 22.41 16.10 -9.93
C ALA A 68 21.39 15.94 -11.07
N LEU A 69 20.13 16.33 -10.87
CA LEU A 69 19.09 16.24 -11.90
C LEU A 69 19.44 17.09 -13.14
N LYS A 70 19.92 18.32 -12.96
CA LYS A 70 20.33 19.20 -14.06
C LYS A 70 21.54 18.66 -14.83
N GLN A 71 22.44 17.94 -14.15
CA GLN A 71 23.54 17.23 -14.80
C GLN A 71 23.05 16.03 -15.60
N MET A 72 22.10 15.25 -15.07
CA MET A 72 21.54 14.07 -15.73
C MET A 72 20.64 14.44 -16.93
N CYS A 73 19.84 15.49 -16.81
CA CYS A 73 18.78 15.84 -17.75
C CYS A 73 18.70 17.37 -17.91
N ARG A 74 19.45 17.94 -18.86
CA ARG A 74 19.55 19.42 -19.03
C ARG A 74 18.23 20.13 -19.35
N TRP A 75 17.21 19.37 -19.78
CA TRP A 75 15.88 19.87 -20.14
C TRP A 75 14.92 19.97 -18.94
N VAL A 76 15.31 19.49 -17.76
CA VAL A 76 14.46 19.48 -16.56
C VAL A 76 14.43 20.86 -15.89
N GLU A 77 13.24 21.29 -15.51
CA GLU A 77 12.97 22.45 -14.68
C GLU A 77 12.85 21.99 -13.22
N VAL A 78 13.85 22.32 -12.41
CA VAL A 78 13.88 21.98 -10.98
C VAL A 78 13.69 23.23 -10.15
N GLU A 79 12.61 23.25 -9.39
CA GLU A 79 12.34 24.24 -8.34
C GLU A 79 12.70 23.64 -6.98
N THR A 80 13.45 24.39 -6.17
CA THR A 80 13.85 23.96 -4.83
C THR A 80 13.28 24.90 -3.79
N VAL A 81 12.59 24.35 -2.81
CA VAL A 81 12.10 25.07 -1.63
C VAL A 81 12.83 24.51 -0.43
N ASN A 82 13.77 25.27 0.14
CA ASN A 82 14.45 24.88 1.36
C ASN A 82 13.67 25.39 2.58
N ASP A 83 12.55 24.74 2.85
CA ASP A 83 11.65 25.08 3.95
C ASP A 83 10.87 23.85 4.40
N LEU A 84 10.29 23.91 5.60
CA LEU A 84 9.37 22.91 6.10
C LEU A 84 7.99 23.18 5.51
N TRP A 85 7.34 22.13 5.00
CA TRP A 85 5.93 22.23 4.63
C TRP A 85 5.07 22.31 5.90
N THR A 86 4.25 23.35 6.03
CA THR A 86 3.29 23.50 7.14
C THR A 86 1.87 23.67 6.62
N LYS A 87 0.89 23.40 7.48
CA LYS A 87 -0.53 23.51 7.10
C LYS A 87 -0.92 24.96 6.74
N GLU A 88 -0.30 25.93 7.40
CA GLU A 88 -0.64 27.35 7.29
C GLU A 88 -0.10 27.97 5.99
N ASN A 89 1.15 27.63 5.63
CA ASN A 89 1.87 28.31 4.54
C ASN A 89 2.23 27.38 3.38
N GLY A 90 2.07 26.06 3.55
CA GLY A 90 2.51 25.06 2.58
C GLY A 90 1.64 24.96 1.32
N GLY A 91 0.46 25.57 1.30
CA GLY A 91 -0.44 25.54 0.15
C GLY A 91 0.18 26.09 -1.14
N SER A 92 0.84 27.25 -1.05
CA SER A 92 1.55 27.87 -2.18
C SER A 92 2.69 26.98 -2.70
N MET A 93 3.31 26.20 -1.82
CA MET A 93 4.37 25.27 -2.19
C MET A 93 3.86 24.09 -3.03
N LEU A 94 2.56 23.79 -3.01
CA LEU A 94 1.93 22.71 -3.79
C LEU A 94 1.25 23.22 -5.07
N GLU A 95 1.27 24.52 -5.32
CA GLU A 95 0.52 25.14 -6.41
C GLU A 95 0.96 24.61 -7.79
N GLY A 96 -0.04 24.30 -8.62
CA GLY A 96 0.14 23.79 -9.98
C GLY A 96 0.67 22.36 -10.07
N ALA A 97 0.66 21.60 -8.97
CA ALA A 97 1.06 20.20 -8.96
C ALA A 97 -0.01 19.32 -9.63
N ASP A 98 0.40 18.50 -10.60
CA ASP A 98 -0.44 17.39 -11.09
C ASP A 98 -0.44 16.22 -10.08
N TRP A 99 0.68 16.06 -9.37
CA TRP A 99 0.88 15.07 -8.32
C TRP A 99 1.80 15.58 -7.22
N VAL A 100 1.49 15.18 -5.99
CA VAL A 100 2.33 15.37 -4.80
C VAL A 100 2.85 14.01 -4.34
N ILE A 101 4.15 13.91 -4.08
CA ILE A 101 4.75 12.78 -3.35
C ILE A 101 5.05 13.22 -1.93
N ASP A 102 4.47 12.50 -0.98
CA ASP A 102 4.81 12.61 0.43
C ASP A 102 5.88 11.58 0.81
N ALA A 103 7.09 12.08 1.09
CA ALA A 103 8.23 11.35 1.58
C ALA A 103 8.69 11.85 2.98
N ILE A 104 7.77 12.46 3.74
CA ILE A 104 8.02 13.00 5.09
C ILE A 104 8.14 11.86 6.10
N ASP A 105 8.97 12.03 7.13
CA ASP A 105 9.13 11.09 8.24
C ASP A 105 8.36 11.48 9.52
N ASN A 106 8.18 12.79 9.76
CA ASN A 106 7.35 13.31 10.84
C ASN A 106 5.86 13.01 10.62
N ILE A 107 5.23 12.38 11.62
CA ILE A 107 3.84 11.90 11.52
C ILE A 107 2.85 13.06 11.42
N GLN A 108 3.05 14.14 12.18
CA GLN A 108 2.11 15.25 12.23
C GLN A 108 2.07 15.99 10.89
N THR A 109 3.24 16.42 10.41
CA THR A 109 3.41 17.10 9.13
C THR A 109 2.89 16.25 7.97
N LYS A 110 3.15 14.93 8.00
CA LYS A 110 2.61 13.98 7.04
C LYS A 110 1.07 13.97 7.04
N VAL A 111 0.45 13.83 8.21
CA VAL A 111 -1.03 13.81 8.31
C VAL A 111 -1.62 15.13 7.80
N ASP A 112 -1.00 16.26 8.15
CA ASP A 112 -1.46 17.57 7.72
C ASP A 112 -1.35 17.75 6.20
N LEU A 113 -0.25 17.30 5.57
CA LEU A 113 -0.08 17.30 4.12
C LEU A 113 -1.14 16.42 3.43
N LEU A 114 -1.32 15.19 3.92
CA LEU A 114 -2.28 14.25 3.34
C LEU A 114 -3.72 14.75 3.46
N LYS A 115 -4.07 15.35 4.60
CA LYS A 115 -5.38 15.98 4.81
C LYS A 115 -5.56 17.18 3.90
N TYR A 116 -4.57 18.05 3.79
CA TYR A 116 -4.60 19.22 2.93
C TYR A 116 -4.83 18.83 1.46
N CYS A 117 -4.05 17.87 0.96
CA CYS A 117 -4.22 17.37 -0.41
C CYS A 117 -5.61 16.78 -0.65
N HIS A 118 -6.10 15.97 0.30
CA HIS A 118 -7.45 15.40 0.23
C HIS A 118 -8.54 16.48 0.15
N ASP A 119 -8.47 17.50 1.01
CA ASP A 119 -9.49 18.55 1.09
C ASP A 119 -9.53 19.47 -0.14
N HIS A 120 -8.38 19.65 -0.79
CA HIS A 120 -8.24 20.51 -1.96
C HIS A 120 -8.28 19.72 -3.29
N GLY A 121 -8.56 18.41 -3.24
CA GLY A 121 -8.60 17.55 -4.44
C GLY A 121 -7.25 17.38 -5.14
N LEU A 122 -6.14 17.61 -4.44
CA LEU A 122 -4.79 17.40 -4.97
C LEU A 122 -4.44 15.92 -4.92
N LYS A 123 -3.96 15.38 -6.04
CA LYS A 123 -3.51 13.99 -6.10
C LYS A 123 -2.23 13.83 -5.30
N VAL A 124 -2.24 12.91 -4.33
CA VAL A 124 -1.10 12.65 -3.46
C VAL A 124 -0.80 11.16 -3.38
N PHE A 125 0.49 10.82 -3.44
CA PHE A 125 1.00 9.48 -3.16
C PHE A 125 1.93 9.53 -1.95
N SER A 126 1.75 8.63 -0.99
CA SER A 126 2.48 8.70 0.28
C SER A 126 3.37 7.48 0.54
N SER A 127 4.56 7.73 1.05
CA SER A 127 5.46 6.70 1.57
C SER A 127 5.23 6.45 3.05
N MET A 128 5.02 5.18 3.41
CA MET A 128 4.97 4.70 4.79
C MET A 128 6.37 4.30 5.29
N GLY A 129 6.44 3.46 6.33
CA GLY A 129 7.70 3.16 7.01
C GLY A 129 8.58 2.20 6.21
N ALA A 130 9.73 2.67 5.74
CA ALA A 130 10.77 1.83 5.12
C ALA A 130 11.86 1.35 6.10
N GLY A 131 11.91 1.90 7.32
CA GLY A 131 12.91 1.56 8.34
C GLY A 131 12.59 0.27 9.10
N ALA A 132 13.63 -0.35 9.68
CA ALA A 132 13.54 -1.61 10.45
C ALA A 132 12.86 -2.77 9.68
N LYS A 133 13.13 -2.83 8.37
CA LYS A 133 12.64 -3.83 7.42
C LYS A 133 13.80 -4.34 6.58
N CYS A 134 13.69 -5.54 6.04
CA CYS A 134 14.70 -6.10 5.14
C CYS A 134 14.15 -6.82 3.91
N ASP A 135 12.86 -7.15 3.85
CA ASP A 135 12.30 -7.96 2.78
C ASP A 135 11.66 -7.09 1.68
N PRO A 136 12.33 -6.92 0.52
CA PRO A 136 11.79 -6.12 -0.58
C PRO A 136 10.57 -6.78 -1.26
N THR A 137 10.38 -8.10 -1.11
CA THR A 137 9.26 -8.83 -1.75
C THR A 137 7.91 -8.52 -1.10
N ARG A 138 7.93 -7.90 0.09
CA ARG A 138 6.74 -7.53 0.86
C ARG A 138 6.30 -6.09 0.68
N ILE A 139 6.95 -5.35 -0.22
CA ILE A 139 6.60 -3.98 -0.57
C ILE A 139 5.43 -3.98 -1.53
N GLN A 140 4.43 -3.16 -1.23
CA GLN A 140 3.21 -3.09 -2.02
C GLN A 140 2.60 -1.70 -1.98
N ILE A 141 1.86 -1.39 -3.04
CA ILE A 141 1.06 -0.18 -3.16
C ILE A 141 -0.36 -0.55 -2.78
N SER A 142 -1.04 0.27 -1.99
CA SER A 142 -2.47 0.09 -1.70
C SER A 142 -3.09 1.40 -1.23
N ASP A 143 -4.40 1.45 -1.05
CA ASP A 143 -5.02 2.56 -0.32
C ASP A 143 -4.62 2.56 1.16
N ILE A 144 -4.45 3.75 1.75
CA ILE A 144 -4.09 3.92 3.17
C ILE A 144 -5.03 3.13 4.11
N SER A 145 -6.31 2.99 3.77
CA SER A 145 -7.30 2.25 4.57
C SER A 145 -7.00 0.77 4.70
N SER A 146 -6.28 0.21 3.71
CA SER A 146 -6.02 -1.22 3.57
C SER A 146 -4.65 -1.66 4.07
N THR A 147 -3.80 -0.71 4.47
CA THR A 147 -2.47 -0.98 5.00
C THR A 147 -2.49 -1.87 6.25
N VAL A 148 -1.53 -2.79 6.34
CA VAL A 148 -1.39 -3.75 7.45
C VAL A 148 0.06 -3.85 7.91
N TYR A 149 0.25 -4.25 9.17
CA TYR A 149 1.55 -4.48 9.83
C TYR A 149 2.52 -3.28 9.96
N ASP A 150 2.38 -2.24 9.14
CA ASP A 150 3.20 -1.04 9.18
C ASP A 150 2.77 -0.08 10.32
N PRO A 151 3.64 0.20 11.32
CA PRO A 151 3.30 1.08 12.44
C PRO A 151 3.09 2.55 12.03
N LEU A 152 3.84 3.04 11.04
CA LEU A 152 3.68 4.41 10.54
C LEU A 152 2.34 4.53 9.82
N ALA A 153 2.04 3.59 8.93
CA ALA A 153 0.76 3.54 8.23
C ALA A 153 -0.42 3.44 9.19
N ARG A 154 -0.31 2.61 10.25
CA ARG A 154 -1.33 2.49 11.30
C ARG A 154 -1.59 3.83 11.99
N SER A 155 -0.53 4.55 12.34
CA SER A 155 -0.59 5.82 13.07
C SER A 155 -1.20 6.93 12.20
N VAL A 156 -0.72 7.05 10.96
CA VAL A 156 -1.23 8.01 9.97
C VAL A 156 -2.69 7.73 9.65
N ARG A 157 -3.05 6.48 9.34
CA ARG A 157 -4.43 6.06 9.05
C ARG A 157 -5.38 6.38 10.21
N ARG A 158 -4.97 6.13 11.46
CA ARG A 158 -5.80 6.43 12.63
C ARG A 158 -6.06 7.93 12.76
N ARG A 159 -5.03 8.77 12.60
CA ARG A 159 -5.17 10.23 12.67
C ARG A 159 -6.02 10.77 11.51
N LEU A 160 -5.80 10.30 10.29
CA LEU A 160 -6.62 10.68 9.12
C LEU A 160 -8.10 10.34 9.30
N ARG A 161 -8.42 9.15 9.84
CA ARG A 161 -9.81 8.76 10.14
C ARG A 161 -10.48 9.69 11.16
N LEU A 162 -9.75 10.12 12.19
CA LEU A 162 -10.27 11.10 13.16
C LEU A 162 -10.56 12.46 12.51
N LEU A 163 -9.85 12.79 11.44
CA LEU A 163 -10.05 13.99 10.63
C LEU A 163 -11.07 13.80 9.49
N GLY A 164 -11.76 12.65 9.43
CA GLY A 164 -12.78 12.35 8.42
C GLY A 164 -12.26 11.75 7.11
N VAL A 165 -10.96 11.44 7.00
CA VAL A 165 -10.37 10.81 5.80
C VAL A 165 -10.23 9.31 6.01
N ASN A 166 -11.13 8.55 5.39
CA ASN A 166 -11.23 7.10 5.59
C ASN A 166 -10.47 6.27 4.55
N SER A 167 -10.34 6.77 3.32
CA SER A 167 -9.73 6.14 2.14
C SER A 167 -9.48 7.19 1.05
N GLY A 168 -8.90 6.79 -0.08
CA GLY A 168 -8.66 7.64 -1.26
C GLY A 168 -7.22 8.12 -1.41
N ILE A 169 -6.30 7.62 -0.57
CA ILE A 169 -4.89 8.03 -0.59
C ILE A 169 -4.04 6.80 -0.90
N PRO A 170 -3.46 6.69 -2.11
CA PRO A 170 -2.56 5.60 -2.46
C PRO A 170 -1.23 5.75 -1.71
N VAL A 171 -0.75 4.64 -1.15
CA VAL A 171 0.48 4.59 -0.37
C VAL A 171 1.33 3.39 -0.72
N VAL A 172 2.64 3.54 -0.60
CA VAL A 172 3.58 2.40 -0.56
C VAL A 172 3.90 2.05 0.89
N TYR A 173 3.77 0.76 1.21
CA TYR A 173 4.09 0.22 2.52
C TYR A 173 4.68 -1.19 2.37
N SER A 174 5.09 -1.79 3.48
CA SER A 174 5.48 -3.20 3.49
C SER A 174 4.69 -3.97 4.53
N THR A 175 4.27 -5.20 4.17
CA THR A 175 3.61 -6.16 5.06
C THR A 175 4.58 -6.86 6.02
N GLU A 176 5.88 -6.62 5.88
CA GLU A 176 6.86 -7.10 6.85
C GLU A 176 6.50 -6.53 8.23
N VAL A 177 6.34 -7.43 9.21
CA VAL A 177 6.24 -7.03 10.61
C VAL A 177 7.65 -6.57 11.00
N PRO A 178 7.84 -5.31 11.44
CA PRO A 178 9.16 -4.84 11.85
C PRO A 178 9.73 -5.78 12.91
N GLY A 179 10.96 -6.26 12.70
CA GLY A 179 11.62 -7.14 13.66
C GLY A 179 11.98 -6.43 14.97
N ASP A 180 12.60 -7.15 15.91
CA ASP A 180 13.13 -6.63 17.19
C ASP A 180 14.38 -5.75 17.00
N VAL A 181 14.27 -4.74 16.15
CA VAL A 181 15.34 -3.81 15.85
C VAL A 181 15.23 -2.63 16.81
N LYS A 182 16.10 -2.62 17.83
CA LYS A 182 16.17 -1.52 18.80
C LYS A 182 16.75 -0.27 18.14
N LEU A 183 16.30 0.89 18.61
CA LEU A 183 16.91 2.17 18.26
C LEU A 183 18.38 2.16 18.69
N LEU A 184 19.26 2.71 17.88
CA LEU A 184 20.66 2.87 18.25
C LEU A 184 20.76 3.70 19.54
N PRO A 185 21.64 3.33 20.49
CA PRO A 185 21.92 4.14 21.65
C PRO A 185 22.52 5.48 21.20
N LEU A 186 22.17 6.55 21.92
CA LEU A 186 22.76 7.87 21.68
C LEU A 186 24.19 7.89 22.24
N PRO A 187 25.11 8.67 21.65
CA PRO A 187 26.38 9.00 22.30
C PRO A 187 26.14 9.60 23.69
N GLU A 188 26.97 9.25 24.67
CA GLU A 188 26.82 9.69 26.07
C GLU A 188 26.77 11.23 26.20
N GLU A 189 27.47 11.94 25.31
CA GLU A 189 27.47 13.41 25.24
C GLU A 189 26.10 14.02 24.91
N GLU A 190 25.25 13.35 24.11
CA GLU A 190 23.88 13.81 23.85
C GLU A 190 22.95 13.47 25.02
N PHE A 191 23.23 12.38 25.74
CA PHE A 191 22.49 12.01 26.95
C PHE A 191 22.66 13.04 28.07
N GLN A 192 23.81 13.71 28.13
CA GLN A 192 24.12 14.76 29.10
C GLN A 192 23.43 16.11 28.80
N LYS A 193 22.96 16.35 27.57
CA LYS A 193 22.35 17.63 27.16
C LYS A 193 20.88 17.78 27.57
N GLY A 194 20.29 16.79 28.24
CA GLY A 194 18.92 16.87 28.78
C GLY A 194 18.04 15.68 28.36
N PRO A 195 16.77 15.67 28.79
CA PRO A 195 15.84 14.61 28.43
C PRO A 195 15.64 14.55 26.91
N VAL A 196 15.87 13.37 26.33
CA VAL A 196 15.94 13.06 24.89
C VAL A 196 14.74 13.53 24.04
N LYS A 197 13.61 13.92 24.65
CA LYS A 197 12.48 14.54 23.94
C LYS A 197 12.77 15.98 23.47
N GLU A 198 13.73 16.66 24.09
CA GLU A 198 13.97 18.11 23.93
C GLU A 198 15.21 18.44 23.07
N LEU A 199 15.91 17.43 22.54
CA LEU A 199 17.16 17.61 21.77
C LEU A 199 16.96 17.63 20.24
N GLY A 200 15.72 17.59 19.77
CA GLY A 200 15.41 17.92 18.39
C GLY A 200 15.48 19.44 18.18
N ALA A 201 15.85 19.89 16.99
CA ALA A 201 15.68 21.31 16.62
C ALA A 201 14.20 21.79 16.70
N PHE A 202 13.27 20.83 16.82
CA PHE A 202 11.85 21.00 17.07
C PHE A 202 11.36 19.87 18.00
N ASP A 203 10.31 20.14 18.79
CA ASP A 203 9.76 19.25 19.85
C ASP A 203 9.29 17.86 19.38
N ASP A 204 9.24 17.61 18.06
CA ASP A 204 8.75 16.36 17.43
C ASP A 204 9.77 15.67 16.51
N PHE A 205 11.05 16.06 16.56
CA PHE A 205 12.08 15.46 15.70
C PHE A 205 12.69 14.19 16.32
N ARG A 206 12.87 13.12 15.52
CA ARG A 206 13.44 11.86 16.02
C ARG A 206 14.94 12.02 16.28
N VAL A 207 15.31 12.12 17.56
CA VAL A 207 16.72 12.03 18.02
C VAL A 207 17.31 10.63 17.76
N ARG A 208 16.48 9.59 17.59
CA ARG A 208 16.91 8.21 17.36
C ARG A 208 16.56 7.71 15.96
N ILE A 209 17.58 7.28 15.21
CA ILE A 209 17.45 6.75 13.85
C ILE A 209 17.17 5.24 13.93
N LEU A 210 16.04 4.80 13.38
CA LEU A 210 15.85 3.37 13.07
C LEU A 210 16.83 3.00 11.96
N PRO A 211 17.57 1.87 12.07
CA PRO A 211 18.43 1.43 10.99
C PRO A 211 17.60 1.18 9.73
N VAL A 212 18.15 1.61 8.59
CA VAL A 212 17.51 1.52 7.28
C VAL A 212 18.49 0.91 6.30
N LEU A 213 18.08 -0.18 5.65
CA LEU A 213 18.78 -0.70 4.48
C LEU A 213 18.46 0.20 3.29
N GLY A 214 19.45 0.90 2.76
CA GLY A 214 19.29 1.87 1.66
C GLY A 214 18.45 1.41 0.46
N PRO A 215 18.48 0.13 0.03
CA PRO A 215 17.62 -0.35 -1.05
C PRO A 215 16.12 -0.21 -0.77
N LEU A 216 15.66 -0.34 0.47
CA LEU A 216 14.21 -0.28 0.77
C LEU A 216 13.59 1.10 0.53
N PRO A 217 14.08 2.21 1.12
CA PRO A 217 13.53 3.53 0.82
C PRO A 217 13.72 3.89 -0.66
N ALA A 218 14.78 3.40 -1.31
CA ALA A 218 14.93 3.54 -2.76
C ALA A 218 13.77 2.87 -3.50
N ILE A 219 13.47 1.59 -3.22
CA ILE A 219 12.34 0.86 -3.80
C ILE A 219 11.00 1.57 -3.51
N PHE A 220 10.81 2.15 -2.33
CA PHE A 220 9.61 2.95 -2.03
C PHE A 220 9.51 4.17 -2.95
N GLY A 221 10.61 4.89 -3.17
CA GLY A 221 10.68 6.00 -4.11
C GLY A 221 10.42 5.57 -5.57
N LEU A 222 10.95 4.40 -5.96
CA LEU A 222 10.71 3.80 -7.28
C LEU A 222 9.24 3.41 -7.49
N ASN A 223 8.59 2.88 -6.45
CA ASN A 223 7.15 2.56 -6.47
C ASN A 223 6.30 3.82 -6.63
N ALA A 224 6.61 4.89 -5.88
CA ALA A 224 5.93 6.17 -6.00
C ALA A 224 6.07 6.76 -7.41
N ALA A 225 7.30 6.76 -7.96
CA ALA A 225 7.55 7.22 -9.32
C ALA A 225 6.78 6.41 -10.35
N THR A 226 6.83 5.07 -10.26
CA THR A 226 6.13 4.17 -11.18
C THR A 226 4.62 4.39 -11.16
N TYR A 227 4.03 4.46 -9.96
CA TYR A 227 2.59 4.70 -9.81
C TYR A 227 2.16 6.00 -10.49
N ILE A 228 2.86 7.10 -10.22
CA ILE A 228 2.56 8.42 -10.79
C ILE A 228 2.75 8.42 -12.31
N LEU A 229 3.82 7.80 -12.82
CA LEU A 229 4.06 7.70 -14.26
C LEU A 229 2.96 6.93 -14.98
N CYS A 230 2.48 5.83 -14.40
CA CYS A 230 1.36 5.05 -14.91
C CYS A 230 0.07 5.87 -14.96
N GLU A 231 -0.25 6.60 -13.89
CA GLU A 231 -1.38 7.53 -13.82
C GLU A 231 -1.29 8.63 -14.89
N LEU A 232 -0.15 9.32 -14.98
CA LEU A 232 0.10 10.39 -15.97
C LEU A 232 0.05 9.86 -17.41
N ALA A 233 0.49 8.63 -17.65
CA ALA A 233 0.40 7.98 -18.94
C ALA A 233 -1.04 7.61 -19.33
N GLY A 234 -2.01 7.67 -18.42
CA GLY A 234 -3.37 7.16 -18.62
C GLY A 234 -3.45 5.64 -18.61
N LYS A 235 -2.48 4.97 -17.96
CA LYS A 235 -2.46 3.51 -17.73
C LYS A 235 -2.40 3.25 -16.22
N PRO A 236 -3.44 3.63 -15.46
CA PRO A 236 -3.43 3.55 -14.00
C PRO A 236 -3.25 2.11 -13.52
N ILE A 237 -2.54 1.94 -12.41
CA ILE A 237 -2.44 0.63 -11.75
C ILE A 237 -3.83 0.32 -11.17
N SER A 238 -4.55 -0.58 -11.85
CA SER A 238 -5.94 -0.88 -11.54
C SER A 238 -6.02 -1.73 -10.27
N ASN A 239 -6.58 -1.18 -9.19
CA ASN A 239 -6.83 -1.88 -7.92
C ASN A 239 -5.59 -2.64 -7.39
N PRO A 240 -4.53 -1.95 -6.93
CA PRO A 240 -3.39 -2.65 -6.38
C PRO A 240 -3.87 -3.42 -5.13
N LEU A 241 -3.90 -4.75 -5.24
CA LEU A 241 -4.45 -5.64 -4.24
C LEU A 241 -3.53 -5.63 -3.01
N PRO A 242 -4.02 -5.27 -1.82
CA PRO A 242 -3.26 -5.42 -0.61
C PRO A 242 -3.14 -6.91 -0.31
N ILE A 243 -1.97 -7.52 -0.56
CA ILE A 243 -1.68 -8.87 -0.11
C ILE A 243 -1.60 -8.79 1.42
N LYS A 244 -2.70 -9.09 2.11
CA LYS A 244 -2.78 -8.97 3.57
C LYS A 244 -2.09 -10.13 4.30
N ASN A 245 -1.72 -11.18 3.58
CA ASN A 245 -1.06 -12.40 4.07
C ASN A 245 -1.65 -12.88 5.41
N ARG A 246 -2.98 -13.02 5.48
CA ARG A 246 -3.73 -13.41 6.67
C ARG A 246 -3.74 -14.93 6.84
N ARG A 247 -2.57 -15.56 6.93
CA ARG A 247 -2.42 -17.03 6.95
C ARG A 247 -3.37 -17.74 7.93
N LYS A 248 -3.44 -17.29 9.19
CA LYS A 248 -4.36 -17.85 10.21
C LYS A 248 -5.85 -17.75 9.82
N LEU A 249 -6.23 -16.71 9.06
CA LEU A 249 -7.59 -16.57 8.55
C LEU A 249 -7.85 -17.58 7.45
N TYR A 250 -6.89 -17.78 6.53
CA TYR A 250 -7.02 -18.72 5.43
C TYR A 250 -7.04 -20.16 5.94
N GLU A 251 -6.13 -20.54 6.83
CA GLU A 251 -6.12 -21.82 7.57
C GLU A 251 -7.47 -22.11 8.24
N ARG A 252 -8.11 -21.08 8.82
CA ARG A 252 -9.43 -21.23 9.45
C ARG A 252 -10.54 -21.41 8.42
N MET A 253 -10.53 -20.65 7.33
CA MET A 253 -11.54 -20.78 6.26
C MET A 253 -11.40 -22.12 5.53
N HIS A 254 -10.19 -22.56 5.23
CA HIS A 254 -9.87 -23.87 4.64
C HIS A 254 -10.37 -25.02 5.52
N ARG A 255 -10.04 -25.01 6.82
CA ARG A 255 -10.55 -26.01 7.77
C ARG A 255 -12.07 -26.03 7.88
N ASN A 256 -12.71 -24.86 7.88
CA ASN A 256 -14.17 -24.77 7.92
C ASN A 256 -14.81 -25.34 6.64
N LEU A 257 -14.21 -25.09 5.47
CA LEU A 257 -14.65 -25.66 4.21
C LEU A 257 -14.50 -27.18 4.21
N LEU A 258 -13.35 -27.71 4.65
CA LEU A 258 -13.11 -29.16 4.76
C LEU A 258 -14.13 -29.84 5.66
N HIS A 259 -14.39 -29.25 6.83
CA HIS A 259 -15.38 -29.78 7.77
C HIS A 259 -16.80 -29.76 7.19
N ARG A 260 -17.17 -28.70 6.47
CA ARG A 260 -18.48 -28.61 5.82
C ARG A 260 -18.62 -29.66 4.73
N GLU A 261 -17.64 -29.79 3.86
CA GLU A 261 -17.67 -30.78 2.78
C GLU A 261 -17.74 -32.21 3.31
N SER A 262 -16.99 -32.52 4.38
CA SER A 262 -17.07 -33.82 5.06
C SER A 262 -18.48 -34.10 5.61
N LYS A 263 -19.13 -33.07 6.17
CA LYS A 263 -20.49 -33.18 6.71
C LYS A 263 -21.52 -33.37 5.60
N LEU A 264 -21.35 -32.70 4.46
CA LEU A 264 -22.26 -32.80 3.32
C LEU A 264 -22.08 -34.11 2.56
N SER A 265 -20.86 -34.62 2.38
CA SER A 265 -20.63 -35.92 1.74
C SER A 265 -20.99 -37.11 2.63
N GLY A 266 -21.03 -36.92 3.95
CA GLY A 266 -21.17 -38.01 4.92
C GLY A 266 -19.88 -38.81 5.13
N GLU A 267 -18.77 -38.38 4.51
CA GLU A 267 -17.47 -39.03 4.58
C GLU A 267 -16.43 -38.12 5.26
N GLN A 268 -15.51 -38.70 6.03
CA GLN A 268 -14.43 -37.92 6.63
C GLN A 268 -13.37 -37.58 5.57
N LEU A 269 -13.36 -36.33 5.09
CA LEU A 269 -12.35 -35.86 4.16
C LEU A 269 -11.10 -35.40 4.91
N ASN A 270 -9.92 -35.83 4.43
CA ASN A 270 -8.63 -35.41 4.99
C ASN A 270 -7.99 -34.26 4.21
N ARG A 271 -8.40 -34.04 2.96
CA ARG A 271 -7.83 -33.03 2.06
C ARG A 271 -8.91 -32.49 1.11
N LEU A 272 -8.78 -31.21 0.76
CA LEU A 272 -9.51 -30.59 -0.35
C LEU A 272 -8.64 -30.48 -1.61
N PRO A 273 -9.24 -30.37 -2.81
CA PRO A 273 -8.52 -30.07 -4.04
C PRO A 273 -7.81 -28.71 -4.03
N ILE A 274 -8.29 -27.77 -3.21
CA ILE A 274 -7.69 -26.46 -2.98
C ILE A 274 -6.97 -26.41 -1.62
N ASP A 275 -5.92 -25.60 -1.52
CA ASP A 275 -5.15 -25.41 -0.29
C ASP A 275 -5.40 -24.05 0.40
N GLU A 276 -4.58 -23.71 1.40
CA GLU A 276 -4.70 -22.46 2.16
C GLU A 276 -4.34 -21.22 1.34
N ASP A 277 -3.43 -21.36 0.37
CA ASP A 277 -2.99 -20.28 -0.50
C ASP A 277 -4.08 -20.00 -1.55
N ASP A 278 -4.72 -21.06 -2.08
CA ASP A 278 -5.91 -20.93 -2.94
C ASP A 278 -7.06 -20.22 -2.22
N VAL A 279 -7.29 -20.54 -0.94
CA VAL A 279 -8.28 -19.85 -0.09
C VAL A 279 -7.90 -18.38 0.08
N GLY A 280 -6.61 -18.08 0.19
CA GLY A 280 -6.07 -16.72 0.18
C GLY A 280 -6.38 -15.98 -1.12
N LEU A 281 -6.12 -16.60 -2.27
CA LEU A 281 -6.42 -16.07 -3.61
C LEU A 281 -7.92 -15.80 -3.79
N ILE A 282 -8.77 -16.78 -3.43
CA ILE A 282 -10.23 -16.62 -3.51
C ILE A 282 -10.67 -15.44 -2.64
N PHE A 283 -10.24 -15.40 -1.37
CA PHE A 283 -10.72 -14.38 -0.46
C PHE A 283 -10.17 -12.98 -0.74
N GLU A 284 -8.87 -12.84 -0.93
CA GLU A 284 -8.21 -11.54 -1.07
C GLU A 284 -8.25 -11.00 -2.50
N ASP A 285 -8.08 -11.85 -3.51
CA ASP A 285 -7.83 -11.37 -4.87
C ASP A 285 -9.14 -11.38 -5.67
N LEU A 286 -9.83 -12.52 -5.70
CA LEU A 286 -11.10 -12.65 -6.43
C LEU A 286 -12.21 -11.85 -5.73
N TYR A 287 -12.40 -12.05 -4.42
CA TYR A 287 -13.48 -11.43 -3.66
C TYR A 287 -13.07 -10.19 -2.85
N ARG A 288 -11.79 -9.77 -2.90
CA ARG A 288 -11.32 -8.49 -2.34
C ARG A 288 -11.60 -8.32 -0.84
N GLY A 289 -11.64 -9.43 -0.12
CA GLY A 289 -11.98 -9.50 1.30
C GLY A 289 -13.42 -9.08 1.62
N ARG A 290 -14.33 -9.19 0.66
CA ARG A 290 -15.75 -8.82 0.76
C ARG A 290 -16.66 -10.01 0.52
N SER A 291 -17.90 -9.93 1.00
CA SER A 291 -18.96 -10.88 0.66
C SER A 291 -19.38 -10.72 -0.81
N ALA A 292 -19.76 -11.82 -1.46
CA ALA A 292 -20.35 -11.79 -2.80
C ALA A 292 -21.74 -11.12 -2.84
N VAL A 293 -22.40 -10.99 -1.69
CA VAL A 293 -23.72 -10.34 -1.59
C VAL A 293 -23.58 -8.81 -1.50
N PRO A 294 -24.25 -8.02 -2.37
CA PRO A 294 -24.34 -6.57 -2.24
C PRO A 294 -24.84 -6.14 -0.85
N PRO A 295 -24.30 -5.07 -0.24
CA PRO A 295 -23.39 -4.07 -0.81
C PRO A 295 -21.90 -4.46 -0.73
N HIS A 296 -21.58 -5.75 -0.64
CA HIS A 296 -20.21 -6.26 -0.54
C HIS A 296 -19.50 -5.78 0.72
N GLU A 297 -20.15 -5.97 1.87
CA GLU A 297 -19.58 -5.64 3.16
C GLU A 297 -18.36 -6.52 3.50
N VAL A 298 -17.54 -6.03 4.43
CA VAL A 298 -16.47 -6.84 5.04
C VAL A 298 -17.12 -7.85 5.98
N PRO A 299 -17.06 -9.16 5.70
CA PRO A 299 -17.65 -10.14 6.59
C PRO A 299 -16.90 -10.17 7.93
N GLN A 300 -17.65 -10.25 9.03
CA GLN A 300 -17.10 -10.51 10.36
C GLN A 300 -16.64 -11.96 10.47
N ARG A 301 -17.38 -12.90 9.85
CA ARG A 301 -17.03 -14.31 9.78
C ARG A 301 -17.01 -14.77 8.30
N PRO A 302 -15.95 -14.41 7.55
CA PRO A 302 -15.82 -14.84 6.15
C PRO A 302 -15.85 -16.36 6.06
N THR A 303 -16.66 -16.85 5.13
CA THR A 303 -16.92 -18.27 4.93
C THR A 303 -16.89 -18.57 3.45
N ILE A 304 -16.08 -19.55 3.05
CA ILE A 304 -16.02 -20.06 1.68
C ILE A 304 -16.95 -21.28 1.56
N VAL A 305 -17.68 -21.36 0.45
CA VAL A 305 -18.51 -22.50 0.05
C VAL A 305 -18.39 -22.73 -1.46
N LYS A 306 -18.74 -23.92 -1.94
CA LYS A 306 -19.03 -24.12 -3.37
C LYS A 306 -20.20 -23.23 -3.77
N TRP A 307 -20.11 -22.59 -4.94
CA TRP A 307 -21.24 -21.90 -5.55
C TRP A 307 -22.23 -22.89 -6.15
N ASP A 308 -21.73 -23.83 -6.95
CA ASP A 308 -22.55 -24.89 -7.55
C ASP A 308 -22.12 -26.24 -6.97
N PHE A 309 -23.01 -26.88 -6.20
CA PHE A 309 -22.75 -28.18 -5.58
C PHE A 309 -22.68 -29.33 -6.59
N ARG A 310 -23.16 -29.14 -7.83
CA ARG A 310 -23.06 -30.11 -8.94
C ARG A 310 -21.63 -30.17 -9.50
N LYS A 311 -20.80 -29.16 -9.21
CA LYS A 311 -19.43 -29.04 -9.71
C LYS A 311 -18.41 -29.33 -8.59
N PRO A 312 -17.20 -29.80 -8.94
CA PRO A 312 -16.15 -30.02 -7.96
C PRO A 312 -15.70 -28.71 -7.28
N ILE A 313 -14.94 -28.84 -6.20
CA ILE A 313 -14.30 -27.71 -5.53
C ILE A 313 -13.11 -27.27 -6.38
N THR A 314 -13.20 -26.05 -6.92
CA THR A 314 -12.16 -25.38 -7.68
C THR A 314 -12.16 -23.90 -7.34
N ILE A 315 -11.08 -23.20 -7.68
CA ILE A 315 -10.93 -21.76 -7.42
C ILE A 315 -12.08 -20.96 -8.07
N ASP A 316 -12.51 -21.35 -9.27
CA ASP A 316 -13.58 -20.70 -10.02
C ASP A 316 -15.01 -21.13 -9.63
N ASN A 317 -15.16 -22.17 -8.81
CA ASN A 317 -16.45 -22.63 -8.26
C ASN A 317 -16.61 -22.34 -6.75
N CYS A 318 -15.71 -21.55 -6.16
CA CYS A 318 -15.82 -21.14 -4.76
C CYS A 318 -16.32 -19.69 -4.64
N VAL A 319 -17.16 -19.45 -3.63
CA VAL A 319 -17.72 -18.13 -3.32
C VAL A 319 -17.46 -17.75 -1.87
N VAL A 320 -17.23 -16.46 -1.63
CA VAL A 320 -17.05 -15.89 -0.29
C VAL A 320 -18.35 -15.25 0.18
N PHE A 321 -18.79 -15.64 1.36
CA PHE A 321 -19.95 -15.08 2.03
C PHE A 321 -19.67 -14.68 3.48
N GLU A 322 -20.58 -13.89 4.07
CA GLU A 322 -20.77 -13.87 5.51
C GLU A 322 -21.35 -15.23 5.96
N TYR A 323 -21.08 -15.64 7.19
CA TYR A 323 -21.47 -16.95 7.70
C TYR A 323 -22.98 -17.26 7.52
N LYS A 324 -23.86 -16.29 7.79
CA LYS A 324 -25.33 -16.47 7.63
C LYS A 324 -25.74 -16.77 6.19
N ASP A 325 -25.06 -16.14 5.23
CA ASP A 325 -25.37 -16.25 3.80
C ASP A 325 -24.81 -17.56 3.23
N ALA A 326 -23.65 -17.99 3.73
CA ALA A 326 -23.11 -19.33 3.45
C ALA A 326 -24.04 -20.44 3.94
N GLU A 327 -24.62 -20.31 5.14
CA GLU A 327 -25.59 -21.27 5.67
C GLU A 327 -26.90 -21.27 4.88
N LYS A 328 -27.40 -20.09 4.48
CA LYS A 328 -28.56 -19.95 3.58
C LYS A 328 -28.30 -20.67 2.26
N HIS A 329 -27.15 -20.43 1.65
CA HIS A 329 -26.78 -21.02 0.37
C HIS A 329 -26.67 -22.55 0.44
N ALA A 330 -25.95 -23.08 1.44
CA ALA A 330 -25.80 -24.51 1.61
C ALA A 330 -27.16 -25.21 1.83
N LYS A 331 -28.05 -24.64 2.66
CA LYS A 331 -29.38 -25.21 2.89
C LYS A 331 -30.29 -25.19 1.66
N ALA A 332 -30.16 -24.16 0.82
CA ALA A 332 -31.02 -23.99 -0.35
C ALA A 332 -30.53 -24.77 -1.57
N CYS A 333 -29.21 -24.90 -1.75
CA CYS A 333 -28.62 -25.43 -2.98
C CYS A 333 -28.19 -26.90 -2.84
N TRP A 334 -27.88 -27.38 -1.64
CA TRP A 334 -27.45 -28.75 -1.42
C TRP A 334 -28.63 -29.66 -1.00
N SER A 335 -28.63 -30.89 -1.52
CA SER A 335 -29.62 -31.93 -1.23
C SER A 335 -28.90 -33.26 -0.99
N PRO A 336 -29.27 -34.05 0.04
CA PRO A 336 -28.70 -35.37 0.28
C PRO A 336 -29.06 -36.40 -0.80
N THR A 337 -30.10 -36.15 -1.62
CA THR A 337 -30.51 -37.03 -2.73
C THR A 337 -29.69 -36.83 -4.00
N GLY A 338 -28.82 -35.81 -4.04
CA GLY A 338 -28.06 -35.42 -5.23
C GLY A 338 -28.80 -34.43 -6.16
N ASP A 339 -30.08 -34.17 -5.90
CA ASP A 339 -30.89 -33.19 -6.64
C ASP A 339 -30.57 -31.75 -6.19
N HIS A 340 -29.33 -31.32 -6.42
CA HIS A 340 -28.87 -29.99 -6.07
C HIS A 340 -29.61 -28.90 -6.86
N VAL A 341 -29.99 -27.84 -6.17
CA VAL A 341 -30.72 -26.71 -6.76
C VAL A 341 -29.71 -25.73 -7.37
N ASP A 342 -30.07 -25.19 -8.53
CA ASP A 342 -29.24 -24.20 -9.21
C ASP A 342 -29.15 -22.91 -8.36
N PRO A 343 -27.95 -22.44 -7.99
CA PRO A 343 -27.80 -21.24 -7.17
C PRO A 343 -28.34 -19.96 -7.84
N ASP A 344 -28.42 -19.91 -9.17
CA ASP A 344 -29.00 -18.77 -9.90
C ASP A 344 -30.54 -18.66 -9.67
N SER A 345 -31.18 -19.71 -9.15
CA SER A 345 -32.60 -19.65 -8.74
C SER A 345 -32.81 -19.12 -7.32
N ILE A 346 -31.75 -19.06 -6.50
CA ILE A 346 -31.82 -18.70 -5.08
C ILE A 346 -31.36 -17.26 -4.82
N TRP A 347 -30.38 -16.80 -5.60
CA TRP A 347 -29.72 -15.52 -5.44
C TRP A 347 -30.16 -14.51 -6.51
N GLU A 348 -30.20 -13.23 -6.14
CA GLU A 348 -30.48 -12.14 -7.06
C GLU A 348 -29.39 -11.98 -8.14
N GLU A 349 -29.76 -11.43 -9.29
CA GLU A 349 -28.90 -11.25 -10.47
C GLU A 349 -27.55 -10.58 -10.13
N ALA A 350 -27.55 -9.57 -9.26
CA ALA A 350 -26.33 -8.88 -8.84
C ALA A 350 -25.29 -9.81 -8.15
N VAL A 351 -25.75 -10.82 -7.41
CA VAL A 351 -24.86 -11.82 -6.79
C VAL A 351 -24.33 -12.76 -7.86
N GLN A 352 -25.21 -13.22 -8.75
CA GLN A 352 -24.84 -14.13 -9.85
C GLN A 352 -23.77 -13.50 -10.75
N ASP A 353 -23.97 -12.25 -11.16
CA ASP A 353 -23.02 -11.50 -11.98
C ASP A 353 -21.67 -11.33 -11.28
N THR A 354 -21.69 -11.08 -9.98
CA THR A 354 -20.47 -10.99 -9.19
C THR A 354 -19.71 -12.31 -9.22
N VAL A 355 -20.38 -13.43 -8.94
CA VAL A 355 -19.75 -14.76 -8.93
C VAL A 355 -19.27 -15.17 -10.32
N LYS A 356 -20.09 -14.99 -11.37
CA LYS A 356 -19.73 -15.28 -12.77
C LYS A 356 -18.48 -14.50 -13.20
N ARG A 357 -18.41 -13.21 -12.87
CA ARG A 357 -17.23 -12.38 -13.15
C ARG A 357 -15.99 -12.88 -12.40
N ARG A 358 -16.13 -13.29 -11.12
CA ARG A 358 -14.98 -13.80 -10.34
C ARG A 358 -14.50 -15.17 -10.83
N ALA A 359 -15.40 -16.04 -11.24
CA ALA A 359 -15.06 -17.31 -11.86
C ALA A 359 -14.27 -17.10 -13.17
N GLU A 360 -14.68 -16.13 -13.98
CA GLU A 360 -13.96 -15.77 -15.21
C GLU A 360 -12.57 -15.17 -14.92
N GLU A 361 -12.46 -14.29 -13.91
CA GLU A 361 -11.15 -13.79 -13.43
C GLU A 361 -10.25 -14.95 -12.99
N ALA A 362 -10.78 -15.93 -12.24
CA ALA A 362 -10.05 -17.11 -11.78
C ALA A 362 -9.55 -17.98 -12.95
N ARG A 363 -10.39 -18.24 -13.95
CA ARG A 363 -10.00 -19.02 -15.15
C ARG A 363 -8.85 -18.37 -15.91
N LYS A 364 -8.91 -17.06 -16.11
CA LYS A 364 -7.83 -16.31 -16.76
C LYS A 364 -6.52 -16.40 -15.99
N VAL A 365 -6.55 -16.39 -14.66
CA VAL A 365 -5.33 -16.57 -13.85
C VAL A 365 -4.78 -17.99 -14.00
N MET A 366 -5.64 -19.01 -14.03
CA MET A 366 -5.21 -20.41 -14.21
C MET A 366 -4.63 -20.70 -15.59
N GLU A 367 -5.16 -20.09 -16.66
CA GLU A 367 -4.64 -20.21 -18.03
C GLU A 367 -3.21 -19.66 -18.20
N TRP A 368 -2.75 -18.77 -17.32
CA TRP A 368 -1.40 -18.19 -17.38
C TRP A 368 -0.33 -19.05 -16.66
N VAL A 369 -0.76 -20.04 -15.87
CA VAL A 369 0.11 -20.91 -15.07
C VAL A 369 0.37 -22.27 -15.76
N MET A 370 -0.45 -22.63 -16.75
CA MET A 370 -0.23 -23.74 -17.67
C MET A 370 0.50 -23.27 -18.92
#